data_AF-A0A6P8H3F1-F1
#
_entry.id   AF-A0A6P8H3F1-F1
#
_cell.length_a   1.000
_cell.length_b   1.000
_cell.length_c   1.000
_cell.angle_alpha   90.00
_cell.angle_beta   90.00
_cell.angle_gamma   90.00
#
_symmetry.space_group_name_H-M   'P 1'
#
loop_
_entity.id
_entity.type
_entity.pdbx_description
1 polymer ?
#
loop_
_entity_poly.entity_id
_entity_poly.type
_entity_poly.pdbx_seq_one_letter_code
_entity_poly.pdbx_strand_id
1 'polypeptide(L)'
;MAAEVCWSCLARSKLLLNSLPLFNGRSLLGQRNLFRYLTTSNGESLPSQENIKPLKSDTLPLSQDPTDYKNTTHPEIVEILEKSRPKLVGNNWHKPKLSARRVAELRKKYVAQGYFWPERPLVDREMDKTPKGHKYEREKEEKLAKIEENMKNMPKIIEEYRKRMRELRAKRKEERKVSSLKSLEAKRLGIHPKDPRALAGLGQDSGSKSKAKFKKK
;
A
#
# COMPACT_ATOMS: atom_id res chain seq x y z
N MET A 1 1.64 -51.49 -18.76
CA MET A 1 0.50 -50.69 -18.24
C MET A 1 1.00 -49.31 -17.92
N ALA A 2 0.28 -48.30 -18.43
CA ALA A 2 0.32 -46.86 -18.12
C ALA A 2 1.68 -46.14 -18.11
N ALA A 3 2.02 -45.49 -19.24
CA ALA A 3 2.91 -44.34 -19.29
C ALA A 3 2.06 -43.07 -19.14
N GLU A 4 2.21 -42.36 -18.02
CA GLU A 4 1.60 -41.05 -17.83
C GLU A 4 2.45 -39.98 -18.53
N VAL A 5 1.96 -39.50 -19.67
CA VAL A 5 2.53 -38.35 -20.38
C VAL A 5 1.96 -37.08 -19.76
N CYS A 6 2.82 -36.33 -19.08
CA CYS A 6 2.49 -35.06 -18.42
C CYS A 6 2.09 -33.99 -19.46
N TRP A 7 0.80 -33.69 -19.53
CA TRP A 7 0.18 -32.73 -20.46
C TRP A 7 0.43 -31.25 -20.12
N SER A 8 1.20 -30.92 -19.07
CA SER A 8 1.37 -29.53 -18.61
C SER A 8 2.47 -28.73 -19.33
N CYS A 9 3.22 -29.31 -20.26
CA CYS A 9 4.37 -28.63 -20.90
C CYS A 9 4.08 -27.91 -22.24
N LEU A 10 2.87 -27.98 -22.81
CA LEU A 10 2.60 -27.47 -24.17
C LEU A 10 1.76 -26.19 -24.28
N ALA A 11 1.46 -25.51 -23.18
CA ALA A 11 0.61 -24.31 -23.19
C ALA A 11 1.29 -23.07 -22.59
N ARG A 12 2.47 -22.67 -23.11
CA ARG A 12 3.07 -21.37 -22.77
C ARG A 12 4.09 -20.84 -23.80
N SER A 13 3.75 -20.90 -25.08
CA SER A 13 4.48 -20.12 -26.10
C SER A 13 3.51 -19.67 -27.20
N LYS A 14 2.87 -18.50 -27.01
CA LYS A 14 2.19 -17.71 -28.07
C LYS A 14 1.48 -16.49 -27.46
N LEU A 15 2.21 -15.53 -26.90
CA LEU A 15 1.67 -14.18 -26.66
C LEU A 15 2.81 -13.15 -26.59
N LEU A 16 3.58 -12.97 -27.67
CA LEU A 16 4.45 -11.80 -27.84
C LEU A 16 4.64 -11.52 -29.34
N LEU A 17 3.61 -11.00 -30.00
CA LEU A 17 3.76 -10.27 -31.25
C LEU A 17 2.74 -9.12 -31.31
N ASN A 18 3.31 -7.91 -31.34
CA ASN A 18 2.85 -6.74 -32.09
C ASN A 18 1.58 -6.01 -31.63
N SER A 19 1.77 -5.00 -30.78
CA SER A 19 1.06 -3.72 -30.94
C SER A 19 1.89 -2.59 -30.31
N LEU A 20 2.86 -2.06 -31.07
CA LEU A 20 3.45 -0.76 -30.78
C LEU A 20 2.53 0.29 -31.41
N PRO A 21 1.91 1.20 -30.64
CA PRO A 21 1.30 2.38 -31.23
C PRO A 21 2.42 3.31 -31.69
N LEU A 22 2.49 3.51 -33.00
CA LEU A 22 3.26 4.57 -33.65
C LEU A 22 2.77 5.92 -33.11
N PHE A 23 3.52 6.48 -32.17
CA PHE A 23 3.35 7.86 -31.70
C PHE A 23 3.79 8.79 -32.83
N ASN A 24 2.84 9.15 -33.69
CA ASN A 24 3.01 10.22 -34.66
C ASN A 24 3.22 11.53 -33.91
N GLY A 25 4.41 12.11 -34.10
CA GLY A 25 4.73 13.46 -33.69
C GLY A 25 3.80 14.47 -34.35
N ARG A 26 3.09 15.24 -33.53
CA ARG A 26 2.56 16.56 -33.84
C ARG A 26 3.11 17.47 -32.74
N SER A 27 4.21 18.17 -32.99
CA SER A 27 4.22 19.56 -33.46
C SER A 27 3.25 20.41 -32.62
N LEU A 28 3.74 21.05 -31.58
CA LEU A 28 4.26 22.44 -31.56
C LEU A 28 3.19 23.42 -31.06
N LEU A 29 3.58 24.21 -30.05
CA LEU A 29 3.09 25.56 -29.77
C LEU A 29 1.59 25.74 -29.44
N GLY A 30 1.32 25.89 -28.15
CA GLY A 30 0.08 26.44 -27.60
C GLY A 30 -0.17 25.80 -26.23
N GLN A 31 -0.18 26.47 -25.09
CA GLN A 31 -0.33 27.88 -24.81
C GLN A 31 0.49 28.22 -23.56
N ARG A 32 1.29 29.29 -23.69
CA ARG A 32 1.77 30.06 -22.56
C ARG A 32 0.61 30.88 -21.99
N ASN A 33 0.72 31.21 -20.70
CA ASN A 33 0.05 32.31 -20.01
C ASN A 33 -1.40 32.09 -19.54
N LEU A 34 -1.54 31.50 -18.35
CA LEU A 34 -2.57 31.91 -17.39
C LEU A 34 -1.98 31.98 -15.96
N PHE A 35 -0.86 32.69 -15.83
CA PHE A 35 -0.31 33.13 -14.55
C PHE A 35 -0.07 34.63 -14.64
N ARG A 36 -1.09 35.43 -14.30
CA ARG A 36 -1.01 36.87 -13.97
C ARG A 36 -2.43 37.39 -13.84
N TYR A 37 -2.95 37.42 -12.61
CA TYR A 37 -4.06 38.23 -12.07
C TYR A 37 -4.28 37.63 -10.66
N LEU A 38 -4.12 38.26 -9.51
CA LEU A 38 -4.01 39.65 -9.11
C LEU A 38 -3.27 39.67 -7.75
N THR A 39 -2.19 40.43 -7.62
CA THR A 39 -1.70 40.92 -6.33
C THR A 39 -1.63 42.43 -6.43
N THR A 40 -2.77 43.09 -6.19
CA THR A 40 -2.83 44.52 -5.88
C THR A 40 -3.42 44.65 -4.50
N SER A 41 -2.52 44.88 -3.57
CA SER A 41 -2.73 45.41 -2.24
C SER A 41 -3.30 46.82 -2.32
N ASN A 42 -4.62 46.94 -2.17
CA ASN A 42 -5.28 48.14 -1.63
C ASN A 42 -6.08 47.59 -0.43
N GLY A 43 -5.74 47.89 0.82
CA GLY A 43 -5.59 49.25 1.31
C GLY A 43 -6.94 49.89 1.64
N GLU A 44 -7.97 49.10 1.96
CA GLU A 44 -9.26 49.62 2.46
C GLU A 44 -9.41 49.30 3.95
N SER A 45 -9.16 50.32 4.76
CA SER A 45 -9.49 50.41 6.16
C SER A 45 -11.01 50.26 6.34
N LEU A 46 -11.44 49.14 6.94
CA LEU A 46 -12.82 48.97 7.37
C LEU A 46 -13.12 49.92 8.54
N PRO A 47 -14.27 50.63 8.51
CA PRO A 47 -14.65 51.53 9.58
C PRO A 47 -14.90 50.79 10.89
N SER A 48 -14.36 51.36 11.95
CA SER A 48 -14.58 51.04 13.36
C SER A 48 -16.06 50.83 13.67
N GLN A 49 -16.44 49.59 13.99
CA GLN A 49 -17.71 49.26 14.62
C GLN A 49 -17.66 49.68 16.10
N GLU A 50 -17.83 50.96 16.36
CA GLU A 50 -18.25 51.43 17.67
C GLU A 50 -19.77 51.69 17.62
N ASN A 51 -20.48 51.22 18.66
CA ASN A 51 -21.92 51.34 18.89
C ASN A 51 -22.85 50.32 18.22
N ILE A 52 -22.69 49.05 18.58
CA ILE A 52 -23.85 48.20 18.82
C ILE A 52 -24.01 48.11 20.34
N LYS A 53 -25.02 48.80 20.88
CA LYS A 53 -25.43 48.64 22.28
C LYS A 53 -25.71 47.16 22.51
N PRO A 54 -25.10 46.50 23.52
CA PRO A 54 -25.47 45.14 23.84
C PRO A 54 -26.94 45.14 24.23
N LEU A 55 -27.75 44.45 23.42
CA LEU A 55 -29.10 44.07 23.83
C LEU A 55 -28.89 43.30 25.14
N LYS A 56 -29.43 43.85 26.24
CA LYS A 56 -29.45 43.16 27.53
C LYS A 56 -30.22 41.87 27.32
N SER A 57 -29.52 40.80 26.96
CA SER A 57 -30.00 39.45 27.16
C SER A 57 -30.06 39.32 28.67
N ASP A 58 -31.27 39.28 29.20
CA ASP A 58 -31.52 38.89 30.58
C ASP A 58 -30.76 37.60 30.83
N THR A 59 -29.62 37.71 31.50
CA THR A 59 -28.85 36.60 32.05
C THR A 59 -29.71 35.98 33.12
N LEU A 60 -30.63 35.11 32.70
CA LEU A 60 -31.10 34.05 33.56
C LEU A 60 -29.84 33.29 34.02
N PRO A 61 -29.63 33.08 35.32
CA PRO A 61 -28.47 32.38 35.82
C PRO A 61 -28.44 31.01 35.15
N LEU A 62 -27.38 30.77 34.38
CA LEU A 62 -27.08 29.48 33.79
C LEU A 62 -26.69 28.55 34.94
N SER A 63 -27.68 28.03 35.65
CA SER A 63 -27.49 26.99 36.64
C SER A 63 -26.89 25.78 35.91
N GLN A 64 -25.73 25.35 36.40
CA GLN A 64 -24.96 24.25 35.81
C GLN A 64 -25.55 22.87 36.14
N ASP A 65 -26.72 22.85 36.79
CA ASP A 65 -27.38 21.61 37.17
C ASP A 65 -28.12 21.03 35.95
N PRO A 66 -27.76 19.82 35.48
CA PRO A 66 -28.35 19.18 34.29
C PRO A 66 -29.83 18.77 34.48
N THR A 67 -30.49 19.25 35.53
CA THR A 67 -31.89 18.98 35.87
C THR A 67 -32.80 20.20 35.70
N ASP A 68 -32.26 21.40 35.50
CA ASP A 68 -33.03 22.65 35.61
C ASP A 68 -33.89 23.00 34.40
N TYR A 69 -33.69 22.36 33.26
CA TYR A 69 -34.57 22.56 32.09
C TYR A 69 -36.02 22.12 32.38
N LYS A 70 -36.25 21.22 33.34
CA LYS A 70 -37.60 20.73 33.67
C LYS A 70 -38.55 21.85 34.11
N ASN A 71 -38.02 22.92 34.69
CA ASN A 71 -38.82 24.04 35.19
C ASN A 71 -39.08 25.10 34.10
N THR A 72 -38.28 25.14 33.04
CA THR A 72 -38.37 26.14 31.96
C THR A 72 -38.97 25.59 30.66
N THR A 73 -38.98 24.26 30.47
CA THR A 73 -39.53 23.61 29.27
C THR A 73 -41.02 23.28 29.39
N HIS A 74 -41.72 23.34 28.24
CA HIS A 74 -43.12 22.92 28.13
C HIS A 74 -43.26 21.43 28.51
N PRO A 75 -44.30 21.02 29.28
CA PRO A 75 -44.42 19.64 29.81
C PRO A 75 -44.43 18.56 28.71
N GLU A 76 -45.03 18.85 27.55
CA GLU A 76 -45.03 17.91 26.42
C GLU A 76 -43.61 17.66 25.87
N ILE A 77 -42.74 18.68 25.89
CA ILE A 77 -41.35 18.55 25.44
C ILE A 77 -40.59 17.64 26.41
N VAL A 78 -40.83 17.78 27.72
CA VAL A 78 -40.23 16.91 28.74
C VAL A 78 -40.62 15.44 28.48
N GLU A 79 -41.89 15.17 28.23
CA GLU A 79 -42.35 13.80 27.90
C GLU A 79 -41.72 13.25 26.63
N ILE A 80 -41.60 14.08 25.57
CA ILE A 80 -40.97 13.67 24.31
C ILE A 80 -39.51 13.30 24.55
N LEU A 81 -38.79 14.10 25.35
CA LEU A 81 -37.41 13.86 25.69
C LEU A 81 -37.24 12.57 26.50
N GLU A 82 -38.12 12.30 27.47
CA GLU A 82 -38.12 11.05 28.22
C GLU A 82 -38.38 9.82 27.34
N LYS A 83 -39.34 9.92 26.41
CA LYS A 83 -39.67 8.85 25.45
C LYS A 83 -38.56 8.64 24.40
N SER A 84 -37.72 9.66 24.16
CA SER A 84 -36.60 9.63 23.22
C SER A 84 -35.33 8.97 23.76
N ARG A 85 -35.19 8.84 25.09
CA ARG A 85 -34.01 8.25 25.71
C ARG A 85 -34.14 6.72 25.75
N PRO A 86 -33.09 5.95 25.41
CA PRO A 86 -33.08 4.51 25.64
C PRO A 86 -33.11 4.25 27.16
N LYS A 87 -33.74 3.13 27.55
CA LYS A 87 -33.85 2.75 28.96
C LYS A 87 -33.14 1.42 29.19
N LEU A 88 -32.34 1.37 30.24
CA LEU A 88 -31.76 0.12 30.70
C LEU A 88 -32.85 -0.63 31.51
N VAL A 89 -33.22 -1.83 31.07
CA VAL A 89 -34.16 -2.71 31.78
C VAL A 89 -33.44 -4.03 32.05
N GLY A 90 -33.11 -4.28 33.32
CA GLY A 90 -32.17 -5.34 33.68
C GLY A 90 -30.80 -5.07 33.06
N ASN A 91 -30.28 -6.04 32.29
CA ASN A 91 -28.99 -5.92 31.61
C ASN A 91 -29.09 -5.48 30.14
N ASN A 92 -30.30 -5.25 29.63
CA ASN A 92 -30.53 -4.94 28.22
C ASN A 92 -30.95 -3.49 28.02
N TRP A 93 -30.37 -2.84 27.01
CA TRP A 93 -30.78 -1.51 26.58
C TRP A 93 -31.99 -1.62 25.64
N HIS A 94 -33.14 -1.13 26.10
CA HIS A 94 -34.33 -1.02 25.28
C HIS A 94 -34.27 0.22 24.38
N LYS A 95 -34.71 0.06 23.13
CA LYS A 95 -34.84 1.14 22.15
C LYS A 95 -35.82 2.20 22.66
N PRO A 96 -35.64 3.48 22.29
CA PRO A 96 -36.57 4.54 22.65
C PRO A 96 -37.93 4.32 21.99
N LYS A 97 -38.99 4.85 22.61
CA LYS A 97 -40.36 4.76 22.08
C LYS A 97 -40.55 5.62 20.82
N LEU A 98 -39.80 6.71 20.71
CA LEU A 98 -39.81 7.61 19.56
C LEU A 98 -38.53 7.46 18.75
N SER A 99 -38.65 7.40 17.43
CA SER A 99 -37.51 7.40 16.51
C SER A 99 -36.84 8.78 16.48
N ALA A 100 -35.53 8.81 16.22
CA ALA A 100 -34.77 10.07 16.16
C ALA A 100 -35.34 11.06 15.13
N ARG A 101 -35.82 10.56 13.99
CA ARG A 101 -36.49 11.37 12.97
C ARG A 101 -37.77 12.02 13.49
N ARG A 102 -38.63 11.25 14.16
CA ARG A 102 -39.88 11.77 14.74
C ARG A 102 -39.61 12.82 15.82
N VAL A 103 -38.57 12.63 16.63
CA VAL A 103 -38.12 13.64 17.61
C VAL A 103 -37.65 14.92 16.91
N ALA A 104 -36.91 14.83 15.80
CA ALA A 104 -36.49 16.00 15.02
C ALA A 104 -37.68 16.73 14.39
N GLU A 105 -38.68 16.01 13.88
CA GLU A 105 -39.92 16.60 13.36
C GLU A 105 -40.71 17.31 14.47
N LEU A 106 -40.85 16.70 15.65
CA LEU A 106 -41.48 17.33 16.82
C LEU A 106 -40.69 18.57 17.26
N ARG A 107 -39.35 18.50 17.35
CA ARG A 107 -38.50 19.66 17.66
C ARG A 107 -38.80 20.82 16.71
N LYS A 108 -38.83 20.58 15.40
CA LYS A 108 -39.15 21.63 14.41
C LYS A 108 -40.53 22.24 14.65
N LYS A 109 -41.55 21.42 14.96
CA LYS A 109 -42.92 21.90 15.24
C LYS A 109 -42.97 22.80 16.47
N TYR A 110 -42.41 22.36 17.59
CA TYR A 110 -42.45 23.14 18.85
C TYR A 110 -41.56 24.39 18.80
N VAL A 111 -40.40 24.30 18.14
CA VAL A 111 -39.56 25.49 17.90
C VAL A 111 -40.29 26.50 17.01
N ALA A 112 -41.01 26.07 15.98
CA ALA A 112 -41.82 26.96 15.13
C ALA A 112 -42.98 27.62 15.90
N GLN A 113 -43.49 26.97 16.95
CA GLN A 113 -44.50 27.53 17.86
C GLN A 113 -43.90 28.48 18.92
N GLY A 114 -42.57 28.63 18.98
CA GLY A 114 -41.87 29.49 19.92
C GLY A 114 -41.54 28.84 21.27
N TYR A 115 -41.76 27.54 21.44
CA TYR A 115 -41.40 26.85 22.67
C TYR A 115 -39.89 26.58 22.76
N PHE A 116 -39.36 26.70 23.97
CA PHE A 116 -37.96 26.39 24.27
C PHE A 116 -37.70 24.88 24.18
N TRP A 117 -36.67 24.48 23.41
CA TRP A 117 -36.22 23.10 23.29
C TRP A 117 -34.78 22.98 23.79
N PRO A 118 -34.49 22.12 24.79
CA PRO A 118 -33.19 22.09 25.42
C PRO A 118 -32.15 21.53 24.45
N GLU A 119 -31.05 22.25 24.30
CA GLU A 119 -29.95 21.83 23.44
C GLU A 119 -29.07 20.80 24.15
N ARG A 120 -28.61 19.80 23.40
CA ARG A 120 -27.56 18.90 23.91
C ARG A 120 -26.23 19.63 23.77
N PRO A 121 -25.32 19.52 24.75
CA PRO A 121 -23.97 20.01 24.55
C PRO A 121 -23.40 19.38 23.28
N LEU A 122 -22.85 20.22 22.40
CA LEU A 122 -22.16 19.73 21.22
C LEU A 122 -20.93 18.95 21.68
N VAL A 123 -20.65 17.83 21.02
CA VAL A 123 -19.39 17.12 21.25
C VAL A 123 -18.28 17.97 20.65
N ASP A 124 -17.27 18.30 21.43
CA ASP A 124 -16.05 18.95 20.93
C ASP A 124 -15.46 18.07 19.83
N ARG A 125 -15.46 18.58 18.60
CA ARG A 125 -14.99 17.82 17.43
C ARG A 125 -13.47 17.82 17.29
N GLU A 126 -12.75 18.35 18.27
CA GLU A 126 -11.32 18.65 18.22
C GLU A 126 -10.95 19.39 16.91
N MET A 127 -9.66 19.41 16.56
CA MET A 127 -9.25 19.77 15.20
C MET A 127 -9.34 18.54 14.29
N ASP A 128 -9.73 18.76 13.03
CA ASP A 128 -9.75 17.70 12.04
C ASP A 128 -8.37 17.04 11.91
N LYS A 129 -8.35 15.69 11.85
CA LYS A 129 -7.12 14.93 11.70
C LYS A 129 -6.48 15.25 10.34
N THR A 130 -5.16 15.42 10.34
CA THR A 130 -4.40 15.56 9.10
C THR A 130 -4.62 14.32 8.19
N PRO A 131 -4.72 14.50 6.87
CA PRO A 131 -4.93 13.39 5.95
C PRO A 131 -3.72 12.45 5.95
N LYS A 132 -3.97 11.17 5.62
CA LYS A 132 -2.98 10.08 5.66
C LYS A 132 -1.81 10.22 4.67
N GLY A 133 -1.93 11.06 3.64
CA GLY A 133 -0.97 11.17 2.54
C GLY A 133 -0.97 9.97 1.59
N HIS A 134 -0.28 10.09 0.46
CA HIS A 134 -0.18 9.01 -0.52
C HIS A 134 0.79 7.91 -0.07
N LYS A 135 0.56 6.67 -0.52
CA LYS A 135 1.47 5.54 -0.24
C LYS A 135 2.89 5.82 -0.73
N TYR A 136 3.01 6.41 -1.92
CA TYR A 136 4.31 6.76 -2.51
C TYR A 136 5.13 7.71 -1.63
N GLU A 137 4.49 8.74 -1.08
CA GLU A 137 5.15 9.74 -0.23
C GLU A 137 5.67 9.11 1.05
N ARG A 138 4.85 8.27 1.69
CA ARG A 138 5.25 7.54 2.91
C ARG A 138 6.43 6.59 2.68
N GLU A 139 6.53 5.97 1.50
CA GLU A 139 7.59 5.01 1.17
C GLU A 139 8.83 5.66 0.51
N LYS A 140 8.78 6.95 0.20
CA LYS A 140 9.82 7.62 -0.59
C LYS A 140 11.17 7.57 0.13
N GLU A 141 11.17 7.85 1.42
CA GLU A 141 12.36 7.88 2.26
C GLU A 141 13.01 6.50 2.37
N GLU A 142 12.20 5.45 2.59
CA GLU A 142 12.68 4.07 2.63
C GLU A 142 13.31 3.63 1.29
N LYS A 143 12.73 4.07 0.17
CA LYS A 143 13.27 3.76 -1.17
C LYS A 143 14.61 4.44 -1.40
N LEU A 144 14.76 5.69 -0.96
CA LEU A 144 16.01 6.43 -1.07
C LEU A 144 17.11 5.78 -0.21
N ALA A 145 16.81 5.39 1.03
CA ALA A 145 17.76 4.69 1.90
C ALA A 145 18.27 3.37 1.28
N LYS A 146 17.36 2.57 0.70
CA LYS A 146 17.74 1.31 0.01
C LYS A 146 18.62 1.56 -1.22
N ILE A 147 18.36 2.65 -1.96
CA ILE A 147 19.21 3.03 -3.09
C ILE A 147 20.61 3.36 -2.60
N GLU A 148 20.76 4.12 -1.52
CA GLU A 148 22.06 4.47 -0.95
C GLU A 148 22.85 3.23 -0.48
N GLU A 149 22.20 2.29 0.20
CA GLU A 149 22.81 1.03 0.63
C GLU A 149 23.28 0.19 -0.57
N ASN A 150 22.47 0.10 -1.63
CA ASN A 150 22.83 -0.60 -2.85
C ASN A 150 24.01 0.06 -3.56
N MET A 151 24.06 1.38 -3.59
CA MET A 151 25.18 2.13 -4.16
C MET A 151 26.47 1.91 -3.38
N LYS A 152 26.41 1.83 -2.04
CA LYS A 152 27.56 1.48 -1.18
C LYS A 152 28.06 0.05 -1.41
N ASN A 153 27.15 -0.89 -1.69
CA ASN A 153 27.48 -2.30 -1.91
C ASN A 153 27.91 -2.63 -3.35
N MET A 154 27.64 -1.75 -4.31
CA MET A 154 28.01 -1.87 -5.73
C MET A 154 29.46 -2.35 -5.98
N PRO A 155 30.52 -1.76 -5.38
CA PRO A 155 31.90 -2.17 -5.66
C PRO A 155 32.17 -3.63 -5.27
N LYS A 156 31.64 -4.08 -4.13
CA LYS A 156 31.80 -5.47 -3.66
C LYS A 156 31.16 -6.45 -4.65
N ILE A 157 29.94 -6.15 -5.09
CA ILE A 157 29.21 -6.97 -6.07
C ILE A 157 29.99 -7.06 -7.39
N ILE A 158 30.59 -5.97 -7.85
CA ILE A 158 31.42 -5.93 -9.06
C ILE A 158 32.68 -6.80 -8.90
N GLU A 159 33.35 -6.72 -7.76
CA GLU A 159 34.56 -7.51 -7.48
C GLU A 159 34.27 -9.01 -7.43
N GLU A 160 33.21 -9.40 -6.72
CA GLU A 160 32.74 -10.79 -6.65
C GLU A 160 32.41 -11.33 -8.03
N TYR A 161 31.68 -10.56 -8.85
CA TYR A 161 31.36 -10.93 -10.22
C TYR A 161 32.62 -11.12 -11.07
N ARG A 162 33.56 -10.17 -11.00
CA ARG A 162 34.83 -10.25 -11.73
C ARG A 162 35.66 -11.45 -11.29
N LYS A 163 35.66 -11.81 -10.01
CA LYS A 163 36.36 -12.99 -9.46
C LYS A 163 35.71 -14.28 -9.97
N ARG A 164 34.39 -14.40 -9.87
CA ARG A 164 33.64 -15.55 -10.40
C ARG A 164 33.91 -15.78 -11.90
N MET A 165 33.94 -14.71 -12.69
CA MET A 165 34.24 -14.82 -14.13
C MET A 165 35.70 -15.22 -14.42
N ARG A 166 36.66 -14.78 -13.58
CA ARG A 166 38.07 -15.21 -13.69
C ARG A 166 38.21 -16.71 -13.38
N GLU A 167 37.57 -17.19 -12.33
CA GLU A 167 37.56 -18.60 -11.94
C GLU A 167 36.93 -19.49 -13.03
N LEU A 168 35.79 -19.07 -13.59
CA LEU A 168 35.16 -19.79 -14.71
C LEU A 168 36.06 -19.89 -15.93
N ARG A 169 36.80 -18.82 -16.25
CA ARG A 169 37.79 -18.83 -17.35
C ARG A 169 38.98 -19.74 -17.04
N ALA A 170 39.45 -19.78 -15.79
CA ALA A 170 40.54 -20.65 -15.36
C ALA A 170 40.14 -22.13 -15.48
N LYS A 171 38.97 -22.51 -14.94
CA LYS A 171 38.41 -23.86 -15.05
C LYS A 171 38.30 -24.32 -16.51
N ARG A 172 37.76 -23.46 -17.39
CA ARG A 172 37.67 -23.77 -18.83
C ARG A 172 39.05 -23.98 -19.48
N LYS A 173 40.08 -23.24 -19.06
CA LYS A 173 41.46 -23.44 -19.54
C LYS A 173 42.03 -24.76 -19.04
N GLU A 174 41.79 -25.13 -17.79
CA GLU A 174 42.20 -26.41 -17.20
C GLU A 174 41.53 -27.59 -17.90
N GLU A 175 40.21 -27.54 -18.09
CA GLU A 175 39.45 -28.54 -18.86
C GLU A 175 40.00 -28.70 -20.28
N ARG A 176 40.34 -27.58 -20.95
CA ARG A 176 40.96 -27.61 -22.29
C ARG A 176 42.34 -28.26 -22.25
N LYS A 177 43.17 -27.97 -21.22
CA LYS A 177 44.49 -28.61 -21.04
C LYS A 177 44.34 -30.11 -20.77
N VAL A 178 43.45 -30.52 -19.88
CA VAL A 178 43.17 -31.92 -19.56
C VAL A 178 42.66 -32.67 -20.80
N SER A 179 41.71 -32.07 -21.53
CA SER A 179 41.21 -32.62 -22.80
C SER A 179 42.33 -32.75 -23.84
N SER A 180 43.22 -31.75 -23.94
CA SER A 180 44.38 -31.79 -24.83
C SER A 180 45.36 -32.90 -24.44
N LEU A 181 45.67 -33.06 -23.15
CA LEU A 181 46.55 -34.14 -22.66
C LEU A 181 45.96 -35.53 -22.94
N LYS A 182 44.67 -35.74 -22.64
CA LYS A 182 43.96 -36.99 -22.96
C LYS A 182 44.00 -37.30 -24.46
N SER A 183 43.86 -36.27 -25.31
CA SER A 183 43.93 -36.45 -26.77
C SER A 183 45.33 -36.86 -27.26
N LEU A 184 46.39 -36.39 -26.60
CA LEU A 184 47.77 -36.79 -26.91
C LEU A 184 48.06 -38.22 -26.44
N GLU A 185 47.58 -38.59 -25.26
CA GLU A 185 47.70 -39.94 -24.72
C GLU A 185 47.00 -40.99 -25.61
N ALA A 186 45.76 -40.72 -26.03
CA ALA A 186 45.05 -41.59 -26.96
C ALA A 186 45.83 -41.81 -28.28
N LYS A 187 46.42 -40.73 -28.83
CA LYS A 187 47.28 -40.82 -30.02
C LYS A 187 48.52 -41.69 -29.79
N ARG A 188 49.17 -41.58 -28.62
CA ARG A 188 50.33 -42.43 -28.27
C ARG A 188 49.95 -43.91 -28.22
N LEU A 189 48.74 -44.23 -27.79
CA LEU A 189 48.20 -45.59 -27.72
C LEU A 189 47.61 -46.08 -29.06
N GLY A 190 47.73 -45.29 -30.14
CA GLY A 190 47.19 -45.65 -31.45
C GLY A 190 45.67 -45.59 -31.55
N ILE A 191 44.99 -45.02 -30.55
CA ILE A 191 43.53 -44.88 -30.51
C ILE A 191 43.13 -43.55 -31.14
N HIS A 192 42.17 -43.57 -32.07
CA HIS A 192 41.69 -42.35 -32.71
C HIS A 192 40.89 -41.47 -31.71
N PRO A 193 41.20 -40.18 -31.58
CA PRO A 193 40.71 -39.32 -30.48
C PRO A 193 39.22 -38.96 -30.56
N LYS A 194 38.51 -39.34 -31.63
CA LYS A 194 37.06 -39.12 -31.76
C LYS A 194 36.23 -40.41 -31.57
N ASP A 195 36.88 -41.55 -31.31
CA ASP A 195 36.21 -42.84 -31.27
C ASP A 195 35.74 -43.15 -29.83
N PRO A 196 34.43 -43.05 -29.53
CA PRO A 196 33.94 -43.11 -28.16
C PRO A 196 34.11 -44.49 -27.52
N ARG A 197 34.09 -45.57 -28.32
CA ARG A 197 34.24 -46.95 -27.85
C ARG A 197 35.67 -47.24 -27.35
N ALA A 198 36.67 -46.76 -28.08
CA ALA A 198 38.07 -46.96 -27.73
C ALA A 198 38.51 -46.04 -26.56
N LEU A 199 37.99 -44.80 -26.51
CA LEU A 199 38.21 -43.90 -25.37
C LEU A 199 37.57 -44.39 -24.07
N ALA A 200 36.40 -45.04 -24.14
CA ALA A 200 35.76 -45.63 -22.98
C ALA A 200 36.58 -46.79 -22.37
N GLY A 201 37.40 -47.48 -23.17
CA GLY A 201 38.34 -48.50 -22.70
C GLY A 201 39.50 -47.94 -21.89
N LEU A 202 39.93 -46.69 -22.16
CA LEU A 202 40.99 -45.99 -21.41
C LEU A 202 40.50 -45.34 -20.12
N GLY A 203 39.23 -44.92 -20.06
CA GLY A 203 38.63 -44.29 -18.88
C GLY A 203 38.05 -45.25 -17.85
N GLN A 204 38.14 -46.57 -18.09
CA GLN A 204 37.72 -47.60 -17.14
C GLN A 204 38.91 -48.07 -16.30
N ASP A 205 39.38 -47.20 -15.40
CA ASP A 205 40.02 -47.70 -14.20
C ASP A 205 38.97 -48.48 -13.40
N SER A 206 39.27 -49.76 -13.24
CA SER A 206 38.53 -50.86 -12.63
C SER A 206 38.30 -50.71 -11.11
N GLY A 207 37.71 -49.59 -10.65
CA GLY A 207 37.66 -49.28 -9.20
C GLY A 207 36.32 -48.93 -8.54
N SER A 208 35.31 -48.41 -9.24
CA SER A 208 34.21 -47.69 -8.54
C SER A 208 32.76 -48.07 -8.87
N LYS A 209 32.51 -49.09 -9.70
CA LYS A 209 31.13 -49.45 -10.11
C LYS A 209 30.51 -50.70 -9.47
N SER A 210 31.14 -51.33 -8.48
CA SER A 210 30.60 -52.57 -7.86
C SER A 210 30.06 -52.44 -6.42
N LYS A 211 30.07 -51.27 -5.77
CA LYS A 211 29.56 -51.12 -4.38
C LYS A 211 28.45 -50.07 -4.22
N ALA A 212 27.36 -50.22 -4.96
CA ALA A 212 26.13 -49.46 -4.69
C ALA A 212 24.84 -50.30 -4.82
N LYS A 213 24.97 -51.63 -4.90
CA LYS A 213 23.85 -52.54 -4.65
C LYS A 213 23.98 -53.05 -3.21
N PHE A 214 22.88 -52.96 -2.47
CA PHE A 214 22.67 -53.51 -1.12
C PHE A 214 22.99 -52.63 0.10
N LYS A 215 22.11 -51.66 0.38
CA LYS A 215 21.60 -51.43 1.75
C LYS A 215 20.11 -51.08 1.67
N LYS A 216 19.26 -52.11 1.68
CA LYS A 216 17.89 -52.03 2.19
C LYS A 216 17.99 -52.16 3.71
N LYS A 217 17.56 -51.14 4.43
CA LYS A 217 16.93 -51.23 5.75
C LYS A 217 15.97 -50.06 5.87
#